data_AF-A0A956ICK9-F1
#
_entry.id   AF-A0A956ICK9-F1
#
_cell.length_a   1.000
_cell.length_b   1.000
_cell.length_c   1.000
_cell.angle_alpha   90.00
_cell.angle_beta   90.00
_cell.angle_gamma   90.00
#
_symmetry.space_group_name_H-M   'P 1'
#
loop_
_entity.id
_entity.type
_entity.pdbx_description
1 polymer ?
#
loop_
_entity_poly.entity_id
_entity_poly.type
_entity_poly.pdbx_seq_one_letter_code
_entity_poly.pdbx_strand_id
1 'polypeptide(L)'
;MKRSGRGLAVRLVAPLAAMLRRGLIALSAVGGPLVVCALATPLAAQDARASLADARDAEARFDFAAAAEAYRRVVASEPTSRTAHVARRRLTWLDERSEGDFAPLAVLERARAAVPDLDRLEADARAMPEGRVRRETLELVARERAGKGDANGAERVARRWLEEPGVTPDERRRAVAFLARTVAEEAPDEAQAILRDAQMEDAAVADELAWRARIETGRTWAFVGLVLAALLVLGCAGGAWASPTELRALMRPGVLATLAWLTALPLGIAYLYDRSTLDTFARLALAIGGLFVLARLVANVLRDAAPWRRRGAALGVLMAHLAVGYLVLVASGATLGVLGP
;
A
#
# COMPACT_ATOMS: atom_id res chain seq x y z
N MET A 1 81.14 -57.92 -24.52
CA MET A 1 81.69 -56.72 -23.86
C MET A 1 80.74 -55.54 -24.04
N LYS A 2 80.00 -55.12 -23.00
CA LYS A 2 79.64 -53.71 -22.72
C LYS A 2 78.97 -53.65 -21.34
N ARG A 3 79.61 -52.88 -20.46
CA ARG A 3 79.31 -52.69 -19.03
C ARG A 3 78.19 -51.66 -18.83
N SER A 4 77.50 -51.82 -17.70
CA SER A 4 77.16 -50.78 -16.71
C SER A 4 76.28 -49.60 -17.13
N GLY A 5 75.08 -49.54 -16.51
CA GLY A 5 74.22 -48.36 -16.51
C GLY A 5 73.05 -48.41 -15.52
N ARG A 6 73.13 -49.22 -14.45
CA ARG A 6 72.07 -49.34 -13.42
C ARG A 6 72.66 -49.05 -12.04
N GLY A 7 72.87 -47.77 -11.73
CA GLY A 7 73.44 -47.39 -10.44
C GLY A 7 73.02 -46.04 -9.86
N LEU A 8 72.37 -45.17 -10.65
CA LEU A 8 72.14 -43.78 -10.22
C LEU A 8 70.68 -43.40 -9.93
N ALA A 9 69.69 -44.21 -10.32
CA ALA A 9 68.28 -43.88 -10.10
C ALA A 9 67.75 -44.21 -8.68
N VAL A 10 68.46 -45.02 -7.89
CA VAL A 10 67.95 -45.53 -6.59
C VAL A 10 68.33 -44.62 -5.40
N ARG A 11 69.24 -43.66 -5.57
CA ARG A 11 69.73 -42.84 -4.44
C ARG A 11 68.98 -41.53 -4.16
N LEU A 12 67.98 -41.16 -4.97
CA LEU A 12 67.21 -39.92 -4.77
C LEU A 12 65.76 -40.12 -4.30
N VAL A 13 65.22 -41.34 -4.36
CA VAL A 13 63.81 -41.61 -3.95
C VAL A 13 63.66 -41.76 -2.43
N ALA A 14 64.68 -42.30 -1.75
CA ALA A 14 64.65 -42.51 -0.30
C ALA A 14 64.56 -41.22 0.55
N PRO A 15 65.30 -40.12 0.27
CA PRO A 15 65.20 -38.90 1.08
C PRO A 15 63.87 -38.15 0.87
N LEU A 16 63.27 -38.23 -0.33
CA LEU A 16 62.00 -37.56 -0.64
C LEU A 16 60.81 -38.19 0.10
N ALA A 17 60.78 -39.52 0.18
CA ALA A 17 59.76 -40.27 0.93
C ALA A 17 59.85 -40.03 2.45
N ALA A 18 61.07 -39.88 2.99
CA ALA A 18 61.29 -39.57 4.41
C ALA A 18 60.87 -38.12 4.75
N MET A 19 61.06 -37.18 3.82
CA MET A 19 60.66 -35.78 4.00
C MET A 19 59.13 -35.60 3.93
N LEU A 20 58.44 -36.29 3.02
CA LEU A 20 56.97 -36.32 2.95
C LEU A 20 56.32 -36.98 4.17
N ARG A 21 56.92 -38.05 4.72
CA ARG A 21 56.39 -38.71 5.93
C ARG A 21 56.52 -37.84 7.19
N ARG A 22 57.58 -37.04 7.31
CA ARG A 22 57.75 -36.10 8.44
C ARG A 22 56.86 -34.86 8.29
N GLY A 23 56.63 -34.39 7.07
CA GLY A 23 55.67 -33.30 6.80
C GLY A 23 54.22 -33.67 7.11
N LEU A 24 53.80 -34.91 6.78
CA LEU A 24 52.43 -35.38 7.05
C LEU A 24 52.14 -35.55 8.56
N ILE A 25 53.14 -36.02 9.33
CA ILE A 25 53.00 -36.21 10.79
C ILE A 25 52.98 -34.86 11.53
N ALA A 26 53.76 -33.88 11.06
CA ALA A 26 53.74 -32.52 11.61
C ALA A 26 52.39 -31.79 11.33
N LEU A 27 51.75 -32.06 10.19
CA LEU A 27 50.43 -31.52 9.88
C LEU A 27 49.31 -32.12 10.77
N SER A 28 49.41 -33.40 11.12
CA SER A 28 48.44 -34.05 12.03
C SER A 28 48.59 -33.66 13.50
N ALA A 29 49.79 -33.25 13.95
CA ALA A 29 50.02 -32.86 15.35
C ALA A 29 49.55 -31.43 15.68
N VAL A 30 49.49 -30.54 14.67
CA VAL A 30 49.04 -29.15 14.84
C VAL A 30 47.62 -28.94 14.28
N GLY A 31 47.18 -29.76 13.32
CA GLY A 31 45.85 -29.66 12.69
C GLY A 31 44.71 -30.41 13.40
N GLY A 32 45.02 -31.35 14.30
CA GLY A 32 44.01 -32.16 15.03
C GLY A 32 42.94 -31.36 15.79
N PRO A 33 43.30 -30.36 16.62
CA PRO A 33 42.28 -29.60 17.36
C PRO A 33 41.48 -28.62 16.47
N LEU A 34 42.04 -28.15 15.36
CA LEU A 34 41.31 -27.27 14.42
C LEU A 34 40.28 -28.02 13.57
N VAL A 35 40.55 -29.27 13.19
CA VAL A 35 39.58 -30.11 12.44
C VAL A 35 38.41 -30.54 13.32
N VAL A 36 38.63 -30.79 14.62
CA VAL A 36 37.55 -31.10 15.57
C VAL A 36 36.66 -29.87 15.83
N CYS A 37 37.25 -28.67 15.92
CA CYS A 37 36.46 -27.42 16.03
C CYS A 37 35.64 -27.11 14.76
N ALA A 38 36.14 -27.49 13.57
CA ALA A 38 35.43 -27.29 12.31
C ALA A 38 34.29 -28.31 12.06
N LEU A 39 34.34 -29.49 12.70
CA LEU A 39 33.33 -30.54 12.55
C LEU A 39 32.28 -30.58 13.68
N ALA A 40 32.52 -29.91 14.81
CA ALA A 40 31.54 -29.79 15.90
C ALA A 40 30.58 -28.59 15.74
N THR A 41 30.96 -27.58 14.94
CA THR A 41 30.13 -26.40 14.63
C THR A 41 28.92 -26.63 13.69
N PRO A 42 28.85 -27.63 12.77
CA PRO A 42 27.67 -27.80 11.93
C PRO A 42 26.45 -28.40 12.64
N LEU A 43 26.63 -29.22 13.68
CA LEU A 43 25.52 -29.93 14.34
C LEU A 43 24.63 -28.97 15.17
N ALA A 44 25.23 -28.16 16.04
CA ALA A 44 24.47 -27.18 16.84
C ALA A 44 23.73 -26.15 15.96
N ALA A 45 24.37 -25.71 14.88
CA ALA A 45 23.78 -24.79 13.91
C ALA A 45 22.63 -25.43 13.12
N GLN A 46 22.67 -26.75 12.91
CA GLN A 46 21.61 -27.49 12.25
C GLN A 46 20.40 -27.68 13.19
N ASP A 47 20.63 -27.99 14.46
CA ASP A 47 19.57 -28.14 15.48
C ASP A 47 18.85 -26.80 15.75
N ALA A 48 19.59 -25.69 15.79
CA ALA A 48 19.02 -24.35 15.94
C ALA A 48 18.15 -23.95 14.74
N ARG A 49 18.54 -24.33 13.51
CA ARG A 49 17.73 -24.09 12.31
C ARG A 49 16.47 -24.95 12.28
N ALA A 50 16.58 -26.23 12.66
CA ALA A 50 15.43 -27.12 12.78
C ALA A 50 14.43 -26.59 13.82
N SER A 51 14.92 -26.21 15.01
CA SER A 51 14.07 -25.62 16.05
C SER A 51 13.41 -24.30 15.63
N LEU A 52 14.08 -23.49 14.81
CA LEU A 52 13.48 -22.28 14.25
C LEU A 52 12.38 -22.59 13.22
N ALA A 53 12.56 -23.65 12.42
CA ALA A 53 11.53 -24.12 11.50
C ALA A 53 10.31 -24.63 12.28
N ASP A 54 10.51 -25.47 13.30
CA ASP A 54 9.45 -25.96 14.18
C ASP A 54 8.65 -24.81 14.82
N ALA A 55 9.34 -23.75 15.27
CA ALA A 55 8.68 -22.57 15.85
C ALA A 55 7.75 -21.88 14.83
N ARG A 56 8.20 -21.72 13.59
CA ARG A 56 7.41 -21.11 12.51
C ARG A 56 6.23 -21.99 12.10
N ASP A 57 6.44 -23.31 12.05
CA ASP A 57 5.37 -24.26 11.74
C ASP A 57 4.31 -24.30 12.84
N ALA A 58 4.70 -24.11 14.11
CA ALA A 58 3.77 -23.92 15.21
C ALA A 58 2.96 -22.61 15.08
N GLU A 59 3.61 -21.48 14.76
CA GLU A 59 2.90 -20.22 14.49
C GLU A 59 1.93 -20.34 13.31
N ALA A 60 2.32 -21.02 12.23
CA ALA A 60 1.46 -21.24 11.07
C ALA A 60 0.20 -22.06 11.40
N ARG A 61 0.26 -22.88 12.46
CA ARG A 61 -0.88 -23.63 13.01
C ARG A 61 -1.60 -22.88 14.14
N PHE A 62 -1.19 -21.66 14.44
CA PHE A 62 -1.70 -20.83 15.54
C PHE A 62 -1.50 -21.46 16.93
N ASP A 63 -0.47 -22.30 17.10
CA ASP A 63 -0.05 -22.87 18.38
C ASP A 63 1.11 -22.05 18.96
N PHE A 64 0.76 -20.90 19.53
CA PHE A 64 1.73 -19.92 20.01
C PHE A 64 2.48 -20.35 21.27
N ALA A 65 1.89 -21.25 22.07
CA ALA A 65 2.57 -21.84 23.22
C ALA A 65 3.73 -22.73 22.76
N ALA A 66 3.48 -23.63 21.80
CA ALA A 66 4.53 -24.46 21.22
C ALA A 66 5.57 -23.63 20.46
N ALA A 67 5.13 -22.58 19.74
CA ALA A 67 6.03 -21.66 19.06
C ALA A 67 6.98 -20.96 20.04
N ALA A 68 6.46 -20.42 21.14
CA ALA A 68 7.27 -19.78 22.17
C ALA A 68 8.30 -20.75 22.77
N GLU A 69 7.93 -21.99 23.07
CA GLU A 69 8.87 -22.99 23.58
C GLU A 69 9.99 -23.30 22.57
N ALA A 70 9.63 -23.49 21.29
CA ALA A 70 10.61 -23.73 20.24
C ALA A 70 11.57 -22.55 20.06
N TYR A 71 11.09 -21.30 20.12
CA TYR A 71 11.98 -20.13 20.12
C TYR A 71 12.90 -20.08 21.34
N ARG A 72 12.44 -20.45 22.54
CA ARG A 72 13.30 -20.52 23.74
C ARG A 72 14.42 -21.56 23.55
N ARG A 73 14.14 -22.70 22.92
CA ARG A 73 15.17 -23.70 22.57
C ARG A 73 16.23 -23.13 21.63
N VAL A 74 15.83 -22.40 20.59
CA VAL A 74 16.77 -21.69 19.69
C VAL A 74 17.66 -20.72 20.44
N VAL A 75 17.11 -19.95 21.38
CA VAL A 75 17.88 -18.98 22.18
C VAL A 75 18.84 -19.68 23.14
N ALA A 76 18.43 -20.82 23.73
CA ALA A 76 19.25 -21.58 24.66
C ALA A 76 20.42 -22.31 23.97
N SER A 77 20.20 -22.85 22.76
CA SER A 77 21.24 -23.59 22.02
C SER A 77 22.34 -22.68 21.46
N GLU A 78 21.98 -21.49 20.95
CA GLU A 78 22.94 -20.56 20.34
C GLU A 78 22.72 -19.08 20.73
N PRO A 79 23.01 -18.67 21.98
CA PRO A 79 22.59 -17.38 22.52
C PRO A 79 23.11 -16.14 21.77
N THR A 80 24.23 -16.25 21.06
CA THR A 80 24.88 -15.15 20.34
C THR A 80 24.61 -15.17 18.84
N SER A 81 23.88 -16.17 18.32
CA SER A 81 23.62 -16.29 16.90
C SER A 81 22.61 -15.24 16.40
N ARG A 82 22.67 -14.96 15.09
CA ARG A 82 21.64 -14.14 14.41
C ARG A 82 20.25 -14.76 14.56
N THR A 83 20.16 -16.08 14.53
CA THR A 83 18.93 -16.86 14.71
C THR A 83 18.33 -16.60 16.09
N ALA A 84 19.13 -16.66 17.15
CA ALA A 84 18.69 -16.36 18.51
C ALA A 84 18.25 -14.90 18.67
N HIS A 85 18.88 -13.94 17.97
CA HIS A 85 18.41 -12.56 17.99
C HIS A 85 17.00 -12.41 17.39
N VAL A 86 16.73 -13.09 16.27
CA VAL A 86 15.38 -13.14 15.67
C VAL A 86 14.38 -13.82 16.62
N ALA A 87 14.76 -14.96 17.20
CA ALA A 87 13.93 -15.69 18.17
C ALA A 87 13.60 -14.86 19.42
N ARG A 88 14.58 -14.11 19.98
CA ARG A 88 14.35 -13.20 21.10
C ARG A 88 13.35 -12.10 20.77
N ARG A 89 13.49 -11.45 19.61
CA ARG A 89 12.53 -10.42 19.17
C ARG A 89 11.12 -10.99 19.04
N ARG A 90 11.00 -12.22 18.54
CA ARG A 90 9.70 -12.87 18.41
C ARG A 90 9.13 -13.31 19.76
N LEU A 91 9.97 -13.80 20.68
CA LEU A 91 9.58 -14.09 22.06
C LEU A 91 9.06 -12.86 22.78
N THR A 92 9.76 -11.72 22.70
CA THR A 92 9.25 -10.46 23.27
C THR A 92 7.87 -10.11 22.70
N TRP A 93 7.68 -10.27 21.39
CA TRP A 93 6.38 -10.02 20.76
C TRP A 93 5.27 -10.97 21.24
N LEU A 94 5.60 -12.25 21.46
CA LEU A 94 4.69 -13.26 21.99
C LEU A 94 4.37 -13.00 23.46
N ASP A 95 5.37 -12.71 24.29
CA ASP A 95 5.20 -12.43 25.71
C ASP A 95 4.28 -11.23 25.94
N GLU A 96 4.42 -10.18 25.12
CA GLU A 96 3.53 -9.00 25.09
C GLU A 96 2.07 -9.32 24.71
N ARG A 97 1.79 -10.54 24.23
CA ARG A 97 0.48 -11.03 23.76
C ARG A 97 0.13 -12.39 24.37
N SER A 98 0.74 -12.73 25.50
CA SER A 98 0.55 -14.01 26.19
C SER A 98 -0.76 -14.11 26.99
N GLU A 99 -1.64 -13.11 26.87
CA GLU A 99 -2.96 -13.05 27.47
C GLU A 99 -3.73 -14.36 27.28
N GLY A 100 -4.21 -14.96 28.37
CA GLY A 100 -5.04 -16.18 28.34
C GLY A 100 -4.38 -17.35 27.60
N ASP A 101 -3.12 -17.64 27.91
CA ASP A 101 -2.34 -18.74 27.31
C ASP A 101 -2.32 -18.71 25.77
N PHE A 102 -2.25 -17.50 25.21
CA PHE A 102 -2.28 -17.23 23.76
C PHE A 102 -3.58 -17.61 23.04
N ALA A 103 -4.63 -18.06 23.73
CA ALA A 103 -5.89 -18.40 23.08
C ALA A 103 -6.54 -17.19 22.35
N PRO A 104 -6.60 -15.97 22.93
CA PRO A 104 -6.99 -14.75 22.23
C PRO A 104 -6.13 -14.47 21.00
N LEU A 105 -4.82 -14.66 21.09
CA LEU A 105 -3.89 -14.40 19.99
C LEU A 105 -4.16 -15.36 18.82
N ALA A 106 -4.45 -16.62 19.11
CA ALA A 106 -4.88 -17.62 18.13
C ALA A 106 -6.17 -17.23 17.42
N VAL A 107 -7.14 -16.62 18.12
CA VAL A 107 -8.35 -16.10 17.49
C VAL A 107 -8.03 -14.93 16.55
N LEU A 108 -7.24 -13.96 17.01
CA LEU A 108 -6.85 -12.79 16.22
C LEU A 108 -6.08 -13.17 14.95
N GLU A 109 -5.08 -14.04 15.05
CA GLU A 109 -4.24 -14.42 13.91
C GLU A 109 -5.00 -15.28 12.89
N ARG A 110 -5.94 -16.14 13.33
CA ARG A 110 -6.88 -16.83 12.42
C ARG A 110 -7.76 -15.85 11.68
N ALA A 111 -8.27 -14.82 12.37
CA ALA A 111 -9.08 -13.79 11.74
C ALA A 111 -8.30 -12.96 10.72
N ARG A 112 -7.00 -12.71 10.95
CA ARG A 112 -6.11 -12.04 9.97
C ARG A 112 -5.81 -12.91 8.74
N ALA A 113 -5.74 -14.23 8.91
CA ALA A 113 -5.43 -15.17 7.83
C ALA A 113 -6.63 -15.53 6.94
N ALA A 114 -7.85 -15.19 7.34
CA ALA A 114 -9.09 -15.52 6.63
C ALA A 114 -9.98 -14.29 6.45
N VAL A 115 -11.12 -14.42 5.78
CA VAL A 115 -12.17 -13.39 5.81
C VAL A 115 -13.02 -13.64 7.05
N PRO A 116 -12.92 -12.82 8.12
CA PRO A 116 -13.63 -13.09 9.36
C PRO A 116 -15.13 -12.76 9.25
N ASP A 117 -15.93 -13.53 9.98
CA ASP A 117 -17.24 -13.10 10.45
C ASP A 117 -17.02 -12.02 11.51
N LEU A 118 -17.34 -10.77 11.19
CA LEU A 118 -17.03 -9.60 12.02
C LEU A 118 -17.90 -9.52 13.27
N ASP A 119 -19.15 -9.97 13.20
CA ASP A 119 -20.04 -9.96 14.36
C ASP A 119 -19.60 -11.00 15.38
N ARG A 120 -19.19 -12.18 14.89
CA ARG A 120 -18.58 -13.21 15.73
C ARG A 120 -17.26 -12.73 16.33
N LEU A 121 -16.36 -12.17 15.52
CA LEU A 121 -15.05 -11.70 16.01
C LEU A 121 -15.19 -10.58 17.05
N GLU A 122 -16.16 -9.68 16.89
CA GLU A 122 -16.48 -8.65 17.86
C GLU A 122 -17.07 -9.24 19.17
N ALA A 123 -17.87 -10.31 19.08
CA ALA A 123 -18.34 -11.03 20.26
C ALA A 123 -17.18 -11.75 20.97
N ASP A 124 -16.31 -12.41 20.22
CA ASP A 124 -15.10 -13.06 20.74
C ASP A 124 -14.19 -12.04 21.43
N ALA A 125 -13.97 -10.86 20.83
CA ALA A 125 -13.18 -9.77 21.41
C ALA A 125 -13.72 -9.31 22.77
N ARG A 126 -15.05 -9.24 22.94
CA ARG A 126 -15.66 -8.87 24.23
C ARG A 126 -15.45 -9.92 25.32
N ALA A 127 -15.30 -11.18 24.93
CA ALA A 127 -15.01 -12.28 25.86
C ALA A 127 -13.51 -12.44 26.16
N MET A 128 -12.63 -11.80 25.38
CA MET A 128 -11.19 -11.82 25.64
C MET A 128 -10.86 -11.07 26.95
N PRO A 129 -9.84 -11.53 27.69
CA PRO A 129 -9.27 -10.75 28.78
C PRO A 129 -8.89 -9.34 28.33
N GLU A 130 -8.99 -8.38 29.24
CA GLU A 130 -8.50 -7.02 28.99
C GLU A 130 -7.01 -7.05 28.69
N GLY A 131 -6.61 -6.42 27.59
CA GLY A 131 -5.23 -6.51 27.13
C GLY A 131 -5.03 -6.05 25.70
N ARG A 132 -3.79 -6.18 25.26
CA ARG A 132 -3.34 -5.78 23.93
C ARG A 132 -4.01 -6.59 22.83
N VAL A 133 -4.22 -7.90 23.00
CA VAL A 133 -4.81 -8.73 21.95
C VAL A 133 -6.26 -8.36 21.71
N ARG A 134 -7.02 -8.06 22.77
CA ARG A 134 -8.38 -7.53 22.66
C ARG A 134 -8.41 -6.20 21.91
N ARG A 135 -7.52 -5.25 22.24
CA ARG A 135 -7.40 -3.96 21.54
C ARG A 135 -7.05 -4.15 20.05
N GLU A 136 -6.07 -4.98 19.73
CA GLU A 136 -5.71 -5.29 18.33
C GLU A 136 -6.85 -5.98 17.57
N THR A 137 -7.68 -6.77 18.26
CA THR A 137 -8.87 -7.40 17.67
C THR A 137 -9.95 -6.36 17.37
N LEU A 138 -10.21 -5.41 18.27
CA LEU A 138 -11.14 -4.31 18.01
C LEU A 138 -10.66 -3.41 16.87
N GLU A 139 -9.35 -3.11 16.80
CA GLU A 139 -8.76 -2.38 15.66
C GLU A 139 -9.03 -3.12 14.34
N LEU A 140 -8.80 -4.43 14.29
CA LEU A 140 -9.07 -5.25 13.09
C LEU A 140 -10.55 -5.21 12.71
N VAL A 141 -11.45 -5.44 13.66
CA VAL A 141 -12.91 -5.41 13.41
C VAL A 141 -13.34 -4.05 12.87
N ALA A 142 -12.88 -2.96 13.48
CA ALA A 142 -13.22 -1.60 13.04
C ALA A 142 -12.78 -1.37 11.59
N ARG A 143 -11.53 -1.72 11.26
CA ARG A 143 -10.97 -1.59 9.90
C ARG A 143 -11.72 -2.41 8.87
N GLU A 144 -12.02 -3.67 9.16
CA GLU A 144 -12.71 -4.56 8.24
C GLU A 144 -14.17 -4.12 8.00
N ARG A 145 -14.85 -3.59 9.03
CA ARG A 145 -16.19 -3.00 8.85
C ARG A 145 -16.14 -1.79 7.92
N ALA A 146 -15.19 -0.88 8.12
CA ALA A 146 -15.01 0.28 7.25
C ALA A 146 -14.71 -0.15 5.79
N GLY A 147 -13.84 -1.15 5.61
CA GLY A 147 -13.54 -1.71 4.29
C GLY A 147 -14.75 -2.34 3.57
N LYS A 148 -15.76 -2.79 4.32
CA LYS A 148 -17.03 -3.29 3.80
C LYS A 148 -18.12 -2.21 3.63
N GLY A 149 -17.80 -0.94 3.92
CA GLY A 149 -18.74 0.18 3.86
C GLY A 149 -19.69 0.29 5.07
N ASP A 150 -19.44 -0.44 6.16
CA ASP A 150 -20.19 -0.31 7.42
C ASP A 150 -19.53 0.75 8.31
N ALA A 151 -19.66 2.02 7.92
CA ALA A 151 -19.06 3.16 8.62
C ALA A 151 -19.56 3.28 10.08
N ASN A 152 -20.87 3.18 10.28
CA ASN A 152 -21.50 3.21 11.60
C ASN A 152 -21.00 2.08 12.52
N GLY A 153 -20.85 0.87 11.98
CA GLY A 153 -20.28 -0.24 12.73
C GLY A 153 -18.80 -0.04 13.06
N ALA A 154 -18.01 0.45 12.11
CA ALA A 154 -16.60 0.76 12.30
C ALA A 154 -16.38 1.83 13.38
N GLU A 155 -17.16 2.92 13.33
CA GLU A 155 -17.15 3.98 14.33
C GLU A 155 -17.42 3.42 15.74
N ARG A 156 -18.52 2.66 15.91
CA ARG A 156 -18.90 2.08 17.20
C ARG A 156 -17.80 1.20 17.78
N VAL A 157 -17.10 0.43 16.95
CA VAL A 157 -15.97 -0.41 17.38
C VAL A 157 -14.75 0.44 17.72
N ALA A 158 -14.44 1.46 16.93
CA ALA A 158 -13.32 2.37 17.18
C ALA A 158 -13.48 3.17 18.48
N ARG A 159 -14.70 3.63 18.80
CA ARG A 159 -14.99 4.29 20.09
C ARG A 159 -14.75 3.34 21.27
N ARG A 160 -15.23 2.08 21.19
CA ARG A 160 -14.93 1.06 22.22
C ARG A 160 -13.43 0.77 22.33
N TRP A 161 -12.70 0.72 21.22
CA TRP A 161 -11.25 0.58 21.26
C TRP A 161 -10.57 1.72 22.02
N LEU A 162 -11.04 2.96 21.87
CA LEU A 162 -10.52 4.12 22.61
C LEU A 162 -10.84 4.09 24.11
N GLU A 163 -11.90 3.37 24.49
CA GLU A 163 -12.34 3.16 25.88
C GLU A 163 -11.59 2.01 26.56
N GLU A 164 -10.92 1.13 25.81
CA GLU A 164 -10.21 -0.01 26.39
C GLU A 164 -9.08 0.44 27.36
N PRO A 165 -8.90 -0.28 28.47
CA PRO A 165 -7.82 0.01 29.40
C PRO A 165 -6.46 -0.28 28.75
N GLY A 166 -5.45 0.49 29.16
CA GLY A 166 -4.06 0.30 28.71
C GLY A 166 -3.77 0.74 27.27
N VAL A 167 -4.67 1.51 26.63
CA VAL A 167 -4.40 2.15 25.34
C VAL A 167 -3.20 3.10 25.48
N THR A 168 -2.13 2.78 24.76
CA THR A 168 -0.92 3.63 24.70
C THR A 168 -1.19 4.94 23.95
N PRO A 169 -0.38 6.00 24.14
CA PRO A 169 -0.54 7.24 23.38
C PRO A 169 -0.51 7.01 21.86
N ASP A 170 0.35 6.09 21.38
CA ASP A 170 0.46 5.79 19.96
C ASP A 170 -0.76 5.04 19.42
N GLU A 171 -1.30 4.09 20.19
CA GLU A 171 -2.56 3.41 19.86
C GLU A 171 -3.73 4.40 19.86
N ARG A 172 -3.82 5.28 20.86
CA ARG A 172 -4.83 6.34 20.93
C ARG A 172 -4.77 7.21 19.67
N ARG A 173 -3.57 7.63 19.26
CA ARG A 173 -3.40 8.43 18.04
C ARG A 173 -3.91 7.72 16.80
N ARG A 174 -3.56 6.43 16.63
CA ARG A 174 -4.07 5.63 15.50
C ARG A 174 -5.58 5.45 15.54
N ALA A 175 -6.15 5.17 16.71
CA ALA A 175 -7.58 4.96 16.91
C ALA A 175 -8.39 6.23 16.65
N VAL A 176 -7.95 7.38 17.16
CA VAL A 176 -8.57 8.69 16.89
C VAL A 176 -8.49 9.03 15.40
N ALA A 177 -7.33 8.88 14.76
CA ALA A 177 -7.18 9.14 13.33
C ALA A 177 -8.06 8.22 12.48
N PHE A 178 -8.18 6.94 12.86
CA PHE A 178 -9.10 6.00 12.21
C PHE A 178 -10.56 6.42 12.38
N LEU A 179 -10.97 6.76 13.60
CA LEU A 179 -12.31 7.21 13.92
C LEU A 179 -12.67 8.49 13.15
N ALA A 180 -11.81 9.51 13.17
CA ALA A 180 -12.03 10.76 12.45
C ALA A 180 -12.20 10.52 10.94
N ARG A 181 -11.37 9.65 10.33
CA ARG A 181 -11.53 9.29 8.90
C ARG A 181 -12.84 8.57 8.60
N THR A 182 -13.28 7.70 9.52
CA THR A 182 -14.53 6.95 9.37
C THR A 182 -15.75 7.89 9.43
N VAL A 183 -15.72 8.87 10.34
CA VAL A 183 -16.81 9.84 10.53
C VAL A 183 -16.81 10.93 9.46
N ALA A 184 -15.66 11.27 8.89
CA ALA A 184 -15.51 12.39 7.97
C ALA A 184 -16.35 12.32 6.70
N GLU A 185 -16.76 11.12 6.27
CA GLU A 185 -17.61 10.96 5.08
C GLU A 185 -19.05 11.44 5.31
N GLU A 186 -19.57 11.29 6.54
CA GLU A 186 -20.95 11.67 6.87
C GLU A 186 -21.01 13.00 7.66
N ALA A 187 -20.00 13.26 8.50
CA ALA A 187 -19.95 14.41 9.41
C ALA A 187 -18.52 15.00 9.51
N PRO A 188 -18.06 15.77 8.52
CA PRO A 188 -16.70 16.34 8.50
C PRO A 188 -16.40 17.27 9.67
N ASP A 189 -17.40 18.02 10.15
CA ASP A 189 -17.26 18.91 11.31
C ASP A 189 -17.04 18.10 12.60
N GLU A 190 -17.72 16.97 12.75
CA GLU A 190 -17.51 16.05 13.88
C GLU A 190 -16.12 15.41 13.82
N ALA A 191 -15.67 14.98 12.64
CA ALA A 191 -14.32 14.46 12.47
C ALA A 191 -13.24 15.47 12.89
N GLN A 192 -13.42 16.76 12.56
CA GLN A 192 -12.53 17.82 13.04
C GLN A 192 -12.63 18.07 14.55
N ALA A 193 -13.82 17.95 15.14
CA ALA A 193 -14.00 18.04 16.58
C ALA A 193 -13.25 16.91 17.30
N ILE A 194 -13.38 15.66 16.81
CA ILE A 194 -12.68 14.48 17.33
C ILE A 194 -11.15 14.69 17.36
N LEU A 195 -10.57 15.22 16.27
CA LEU A 195 -9.12 15.49 16.21
C LEU A 195 -8.69 16.59 17.19
N ARG A 196 -9.49 17.67 17.29
CA ARG A 196 -9.24 18.78 18.22
C ARG A 196 -9.31 18.34 19.67
N ASP A 197 -10.34 17.58 20.03
CA ASP A 197 -10.57 17.08 21.39
C ASP A 197 -9.45 16.12 21.83
N ALA A 198 -8.92 15.34 20.89
CA ALA A 198 -7.77 14.48 21.14
C ALA A 198 -6.43 15.22 21.26
N GLN A 199 -6.43 16.56 21.13
CA GLN A 199 -5.23 17.40 21.04
C GLN A 199 -4.22 16.88 20.02
N MET A 200 -4.72 16.22 18.97
CA MET A 200 -3.89 15.69 17.91
C MET A 200 -3.64 16.79 16.90
N GLU A 201 -2.51 17.48 17.02
CA GLU A 201 -1.90 18.24 15.94
C GLU A 201 -1.26 17.28 14.91
N ASP A 202 -1.98 16.23 14.51
CA ASP A 202 -1.54 15.39 13.41
C ASP A 202 -1.87 16.11 12.11
N ALA A 203 -0.99 17.04 11.74
CA ALA A 203 -1.12 17.88 10.56
C ALA A 203 -1.45 17.05 9.32
N ALA A 204 -0.91 15.84 9.19
CA ALA A 204 -1.18 14.96 8.06
C ALA A 204 -2.65 14.52 7.98
N VAL A 205 -3.28 14.18 9.12
CA VAL A 205 -4.70 13.79 9.15
C VAL A 205 -5.60 15.00 8.97
N ALA A 206 -5.27 16.13 9.60
CA ALA A 206 -6.00 17.38 9.41
C ALA A 206 -5.94 17.86 7.95
N ASP A 207 -4.77 17.77 7.32
CA ASP A 207 -4.55 18.10 5.91
C ASP A 207 -5.29 17.14 4.99
N GLU A 208 -5.29 15.83 5.29
CA GLU A 208 -6.07 14.83 4.55
C GLU A 208 -7.57 15.16 4.58
N LEU A 209 -8.11 15.46 5.77
CA LEU A 209 -9.52 15.82 5.93
C LEU A 209 -9.88 17.16 5.27
N ALA A 210 -9.04 18.18 5.44
CA ALA A 210 -9.22 19.47 4.79
C ALA A 210 -9.16 19.33 3.25
N TRP A 211 -8.29 18.45 2.75
CA TRP A 211 -8.19 18.14 1.33
C TRP A 211 -9.45 17.43 0.81
N ARG A 212 -9.98 16.44 1.53
CA ARG A 212 -11.26 15.78 1.17
C ARG A 212 -12.43 16.78 1.13
N ALA A 213 -12.55 17.66 2.13
CA ALA A 213 -13.58 18.70 2.15
C ALA A 213 -13.46 19.68 0.97
N ARG A 214 -12.22 20.07 0.60
CA ARG A 214 -11.97 20.91 -0.58
C ARG A 214 -12.38 20.22 -1.88
N ILE A 215 -12.16 18.91 -1.98
CA ILE A 215 -12.53 18.09 -3.13
C ILE A 215 -14.04 18.03 -3.31
N GLU A 216 -14.80 17.78 -2.25
CA GLU A 216 -16.27 17.73 -2.33
C GLU A 216 -16.86 19.10 -2.68
N THR A 217 -16.34 20.15 -2.05
CA THR A 217 -16.72 21.53 -2.34
C THR A 217 -16.43 21.87 -3.80
N GLY A 218 -15.22 21.54 -4.29
CA GLY A 218 -14.85 21.78 -5.67
C GLY A 218 -15.63 20.94 -6.67
N ARG A 219 -16.00 19.70 -6.33
CA ARG A 219 -16.86 18.85 -7.17
C ARG A 219 -18.22 19.51 -7.39
N THR A 220 -18.82 20.05 -6.33
CA THR A 220 -20.08 20.78 -6.38
C THR A 220 -19.98 22.02 -7.27
N TRP A 221 -18.94 22.84 -7.11
CA TRP A 221 -18.70 24.01 -7.95
C TRP A 221 -18.44 23.66 -9.41
N ALA A 222 -17.75 22.55 -9.69
CA ALA A 222 -17.53 22.11 -11.05
C ALA A 222 -18.82 21.63 -11.73
N PHE A 223 -19.72 20.95 -11.01
CA PHE A 223 -21.06 20.65 -11.53
C PHE A 223 -21.86 21.93 -11.82
N VAL A 224 -21.85 22.91 -10.91
CA VAL A 224 -22.49 24.21 -11.14
C VAL A 224 -21.92 24.90 -12.38
N GLY A 225 -20.59 24.90 -12.53
CA GLY A 225 -19.90 25.45 -13.70
C GLY A 225 -20.30 24.75 -15.00
N LEU A 226 -20.44 23.42 -14.99
CA LEU A 226 -20.86 22.64 -16.15
C LEU A 226 -22.32 22.93 -16.54
N VAL A 227 -23.23 23.05 -15.57
CA VAL A 227 -24.63 23.43 -15.80
C VAL A 227 -24.71 24.85 -16.37
N LEU A 228 -24.00 25.81 -15.80
CA LEU A 228 -23.97 27.18 -16.30
C LEU A 228 -23.40 27.26 -17.72
N ALA A 229 -22.32 26.52 -17.99
CA ALA A 229 -21.75 26.43 -19.32
C ALA A 229 -22.71 25.82 -20.33
N ALA A 230 -23.42 24.74 -19.96
CA ALA A 230 -24.45 24.14 -20.77
C ALA A 230 -25.58 25.15 -21.05
N LEU A 231 -26.16 25.77 -20.03
CA LEU A 231 -27.20 26.79 -20.19
C LEU A 231 -26.76 27.94 -21.09
N LEU A 232 -25.51 28.39 -20.95
CA LEU A 232 -24.96 29.46 -21.78
C LEU A 232 -24.80 29.02 -23.23
N VAL A 233 -24.32 27.80 -23.48
CA VAL A 233 -24.21 27.22 -24.82
C VAL A 233 -25.60 27.06 -25.47
N LEU A 234 -26.55 26.48 -24.74
CA LEU A 234 -27.93 26.27 -25.19
C LEU A 234 -28.61 27.62 -25.50
N GLY A 235 -28.50 28.59 -24.58
CA GLY A 235 -29.07 29.93 -24.73
C GLY A 235 -28.45 30.74 -25.88
N CYS A 236 -27.15 30.60 -26.14
CA CYS A 236 -26.51 31.27 -27.29
C CYS A 236 -26.94 30.64 -28.62
N ALA A 237 -27.08 29.31 -28.65
CA ALA A 237 -27.25 28.56 -29.87
C ALA A 237 -28.73 28.41 -30.30
N GLY A 238 -29.70 28.81 -29.47
CA GLY A 238 -31.09 29.07 -29.89
C GLY A 238 -31.88 27.89 -30.50
N GLY A 239 -31.60 26.65 -30.10
CA GLY A 239 -32.29 25.44 -30.58
C GLY A 239 -31.83 24.86 -31.92
N ALA A 240 -30.84 25.44 -32.61
CA ALA A 240 -30.43 25.03 -33.96
C ALA A 240 -29.49 23.80 -34.05
N TRP A 241 -29.18 23.14 -32.94
CA TRP A 241 -27.93 22.37 -32.74
C TRP A 241 -27.92 20.96 -33.36
N ALA A 242 -28.99 20.59 -34.06
CA ALA A 242 -29.22 19.24 -34.58
C ALA A 242 -29.50 19.23 -36.09
N SER A 243 -29.04 20.24 -36.84
CA SER A 243 -29.16 20.19 -38.29
C SER A 243 -28.18 19.13 -38.87
N PRO A 244 -28.62 18.26 -39.81
CA PRO A 244 -27.74 17.26 -40.43
C PRO A 244 -26.49 17.85 -41.10
N THR A 245 -26.57 19.12 -41.49
CA THR A 245 -25.47 19.88 -42.12
C THR A 245 -24.34 20.16 -41.14
N GLU A 246 -24.66 20.46 -39.88
CA GLU A 246 -23.67 20.73 -38.84
C GLU A 246 -22.97 19.46 -38.38
N LEU A 247 -23.69 18.34 -38.28
CA LEU A 247 -23.10 17.03 -38.01
C LEU A 247 -22.12 16.60 -39.10
N ARG A 248 -22.44 16.84 -40.38
CA ARG A 248 -21.50 16.59 -41.49
C ARG A 248 -20.24 17.47 -41.41
N ALA A 249 -20.34 18.67 -40.84
CA ALA A 249 -19.19 19.54 -40.66
C ALA A 249 -18.19 19.00 -39.61
N LEU A 250 -18.65 18.20 -38.65
CA LEU A 250 -17.78 17.48 -37.70
C LEU A 250 -17.01 16.33 -38.35
N MET A 251 -17.58 15.71 -39.38
CA MET A 251 -16.97 14.58 -40.10
C MET A 251 -15.87 15.00 -41.09
N ARG A 252 -15.49 16.29 -41.11
CA ARG A 252 -14.39 16.76 -41.97
C ARG A 252 -13.08 16.13 -41.52
N PRO A 253 -12.22 15.67 -42.44
CA PRO A 253 -11.00 14.92 -42.11
C PRO A 253 -10.07 15.70 -41.17
N GLY A 254 -9.97 17.02 -41.33
CA GLY A 254 -9.18 17.86 -40.42
C GLY A 254 -9.71 17.88 -38.98
N VAL A 255 -11.04 17.87 -38.78
CA VAL A 255 -11.66 17.85 -37.44
C VAL A 255 -11.44 16.49 -36.79
N LEU A 256 -11.60 15.40 -37.55
CA LEU A 256 -11.34 14.04 -37.09
C LEU A 256 -9.87 13.85 -36.72
N ALA A 257 -8.93 14.39 -37.51
CA ALA A 257 -7.51 14.34 -37.21
C ALA A 257 -7.16 15.11 -35.93
N THR A 258 -7.71 16.31 -35.73
CA THR A 258 -7.49 17.07 -34.49
C THR A 258 -8.10 16.35 -33.29
N LEU A 259 -9.31 15.80 -33.41
CA LEU A 259 -9.94 15.04 -32.34
C LEU A 259 -9.11 13.80 -31.98
N ALA A 260 -8.69 13.02 -32.98
CA ALA A 260 -7.84 11.86 -32.79
C ALA A 260 -6.52 12.24 -32.10
N TRP A 261 -5.90 13.34 -32.51
CA TRP A 261 -4.67 13.84 -31.89
C TRP A 261 -4.88 14.27 -30.43
N LEU A 262 -5.93 15.05 -30.15
CA LEU A 262 -6.28 15.49 -28.79
C LEU A 262 -6.60 14.32 -27.85
N THR A 263 -7.11 13.20 -28.37
CA THR A 263 -7.37 12.00 -27.56
C THR A 263 -6.17 11.07 -27.46
N ALA A 264 -5.40 10.89 -28.54
CA ALA A 264 -4.30 9.94 -28.60
C ALA A 264 -3.04 10.47 -27.90
N LEU A 265 -2.78 11.77 -27.93
CA LEU A 265 -1.59 12.35 -27.33
C LEU A 265 -1.55 12.17 -25.79
N PRO A 266 -2.60 12.51 -25.02
CA PRO A 266 -2.59 12.29 -23.57
C PRO A 266 -2.45 10.81 -23.20
N LEU A 267 -3.10 9.92 -23.95
CA LEU A 267 -3.00 8.47 -23.76
C LEU A 267 -1.60 7.94 -24.07
N GLY A 268 -0.97 8.44 -25.13
CA GLY A 268 0.41 8.10 -25.49
C GLY A 268 1.40 8.55 -24.42
N ILE A 269 1.24 9.76 -23.88
CA ILE A 269 2.04 10.27 -22.76
C ILE A 269 1.89 9.37 -21.53
N ALA A 270 0.65 9.04 -21.14
CA ALA A 270 0.38 8.17 -20.01
C ALA A 270 1.01 6.78 -20.18
N TYR A 271 0.87 6.20 -21.37
CA TYR A 271 1.44 4.88 -21.68
C TYR A 271 2.97 4.86 -21.58
N LEU A 272 3.64 5.96 -21.96
CA LEU A 272 5.09 6.09 -21.92
C LEU A 272 5.63 6.43 -20.52
N TYR A 273 4.85 7.13 -19.69
CA TYR A 273 5.30 7.61 -18.38
C TYR A 273 4.98 6.64 -17.25
N ASP A 274 3.70 6.29 -17.07
CA ASP A 274 3.25 5.34 -16.04
C ASP A 274 1.88 4.77 -16.37
N ARG A 275 1.81 3.44 -16.53
CA ARG A 275 0.57 2.71 -16.81
C ARG A 275 -0.47 2.86 -15.71
N SER A 276 -0.08 3.12 -14.45
CA SER A 276 -1.03 3.34 -13.35
C SER A 276 -1.90 4.59 -13.56
N THR A 277 -1.45 5.54 -14.39
CA THR A 277 -2.15 6.80 -14.67
C THR A 277 -3.05 6.75 -15.91
N LEU A 278 -3.08 5.63 -16.64
CA LEU A 278 -3.81 5.49 -17.90
C LEU A 278 -5.31 5.84 -17.77
N ASP A 279 -5.96 5.43 -16.69
CA ASP A 279 -7.38 5.72 -16.46
C ASP A 279 -7.65 7.22 -16.31
N THR A 280 -6.76 7.94 -15.63
CA THR A 280 -6.84 9.40 -15.46
C THR A 280 -6.71 10.11 -16.79
N PHE A 281 -5.69 9.76 -17.58
CA PHE A 281 -5.46 10.37 -18.88
C PHE A 281 -6.52 9.97 -19.91
N ALA A 282 -7.11 8.78 -19.82
CA ALA A 282 -8.24 8.37 -20.64
C ALA A 282 -9.48 9.22 -20.36
N ARG A 283 -9.81 9.44 -19.07
CA ARG A 283 -10.92 10.34 -18.68
C ARG A 283 -10.68 11.76 -19.16
N LEU A 284 -9.44 12.26 -19.04
CA LEU A 284 -9.05 13.58 -19.51
C LEU A 284 -9.17 13.70 -21.04
N ALA A 285 -8.68 12.71 -21.77
CA ALA A 285 -8.77 12.65 -23.23
C ALA A 285 -10.23 12.67 -23.72
N LEU A 286 -11.10 11.85 -23.11
CA LEU A 286 -12.53 11.82 -23.42
C LEU A 286 -13.21 13.17 -23.14
N ALA A 287 -12.89 13.78 -21.99
CA ALA A 287 -13.38 15.11 -21.63
C ALA A 287 -12.98 16.19 -22.64
N ILE A 288 -11.68 16.28 -22.97
CA ILE A 288 -11.13 17.24 -23.93
C ILE A 288 -11.76 17.02 -25.31
N GLY A 289 -11.88 15.76 -25.74
CA GLY A 289 -12.48 15.40 -27.02
C GLY A 289 -13.96 15.82 -27.11
N GLY A 290 -14.76 15.51 -26.09
CA GLY A 290 -16.16 15.91 -26.03
C GLY A 290 -16.34 17.44 -26.07
N LEU A 291 -15.51 18.17 -25.33
CA LEU A 291 -15.53 19.63 -25.31
C LEU A 291 -15.08 20.25 -26.64
N PHE A 292 -14.10 19.66 -27.31
CA PHE A 292 -13.69 20.09 -28.63
C PHE A 292 -14.83 19.95 -29.65
N VAL A 293 -15.54 18.81 -29.63
CA VAL A 293 -16.71 18.59 -30.48
C VAL A 293 -17.80 19.62 -30.18
N LEU A 294 -18.10 19.85 -28.90
CA LEU A 294 -19.08 20.86 -28.47
C LEU A 294 -18.68 22.26 -28.94
N ALA A 295 -17.42 22.67 -28.70
CA ALA A 295 -16.89 23.95 -29.15
C ALA A 295 -17.04 24.14 -30.66
N ARG A 296 -16.79 23.07 -31.42
CA ARG A 296 -16.87 23.09 -32.87
C ARG A 296 -18.31 23.19 -33.38
N LEU A 297 -19.24 22.48 -32.76
CA LEU A 297 -20.68 22.61 -33.03
C LEU A 297 -21.15 24.04 -32.77
N VAL A 298 -20.82 24.57 -31.59
CA VAL A 298 -21.22 25.92 -31.18
C VAL A 298 -20.62 26.98 -32.11
N ALA A 299 -19.36 26.84 -32.51
CA ALA A 299 -18.72 27.74 -33.47
C ALA A 299 -19.39 27.70 -34.86
N ASN A 300 -19.91 26.55 -35.29
CA ASN A 300 -20.62 26.42 -36.55
C ASN A 300 -22.03 27.03 -36.47
N VAL A 301 -22.80 26.73 -35.43
CA VAL A 301 -24.15 27.31 -35.20
C VAL A 301 -24.07 28.84 -35.12
N LEU A 302 -23.04 29.36 -34.44
CA LEU A 302 -22.88 30.79 -34.19
C LEU A 302 -22.06 31.53 -35.26
N ARG A 303 -21.77 30.91 -36.41
CA ARG A 303 -20.92 31.52 -37.44
C ARG A 303 -21.41 32.91 -37.84
N ASP A 304 -22.71 33.03 -38.05
CA ASP A 304 -23.40 34.25 -38.49
C ASP A 304 -24.04 35.02 -37.33
N ALA A 305 -23.83 34.57 -36.09
CA ALA A 305 -24.35 35.23 -34.91
C ALA A 305 -23.59 36.52 -34.57
N ALA A 306 -24.25 37.42 -33.85
CA ALA A 306 -23.64 38.64 -33.35
C ALA A 306 -22.37 38.36 -32.52
N PRO A 307 -21.33 39.24 -32.58
CA PRO A 307 -20.04 39.01 -31.92
C PRO A 307 -20.13 38.69 -30.43
N TRP A 308 -21.09 39.29 -29.70
CA TRP A 308 -21.27 39.04 -28.27
C TRP A 308 -21.74 37.61 -27.97
N ARG A 309 -22.58 37.00 -28.82
CA ARG A 309 -23.02 35.60 -28.67
C ARG A 309 -21.85 34.64 -28.87
N ARG A 310 -20.99 34.91 -29.85
CA ARG A 310 -19.77 34.11 -30.09
C ARG A 310 -18.81 34.17 -28.90
N ARG A 311 -18.59 35.37 -28.34
CA ARG A 311 -17.75 35.55 -27.13
C ARG A 311 -18.33 34.83 -25.91
N GLY A 312 -19.65 34.97 -25.68
CA GLY A 312 -20.34 34.25 -24.62
C GLY A 312 -20.15 32.74 -24.74
N ALA A 313 -20.48 32.17 -25.90
CA ALA A 313 -20.30 30.75 -26.16
C ALA A 313 -18.86 30.25 -25.97
N ALA A 314 -17.86 30.99 -26.42
CA ALA A 314 -16.46 30.66 -26.21
C ALA A 314 -16.10 30.63 -24.71
N LEU A 315 -16.60 31.60 -23.93
CA LEU A 315 -16.45 31.62 -22.48
C LEU A 315 -17.14 30.42 -21.81
N GLY A 316 -18.34 30.05 -22.26
CA GLY A 316 -19.05 28.87 -21.75
C GLY A 316 -18.26 27.57 -21.99
N VAL A 317 -17.74 27.37 -23.20
CA VAL A 317 -16.88 26.23 -23.53
C VAL A 317 -15.62 26.20 -22.68
N LEU A 318 -14.97 27.35 -22.48
CA LEU A 318 -13.78 27.45 -21.62
C LEU A 318 -14.10 27.07 -20.18
N MET A 319 -15.20 27.58 -19.63
CA MET A 319 -15.64 27.24 -18.27
C MET A 319 -15.98 25.75 -18.13
N ALA A 320 -16.65 25.15 -19.12
CA ALA A 320 -16.88 23.70 -19.14
C ALA A 320 -15.57 22.91 -19.16
N HIS A 321 -14.55 23.41 -19.88
CA HIS A 321 -13.24 22.78 -19.92
C HIS A 321 -12.52 22.80 -18.58
N LEU A 322 -12.51 23.95 -17.91
CA LEU A 322 -11.94 24.07 -16.57
C LEU A 322 -12.69 23.19 -15.57
N ALA A 323 -14.03 23.16 -15.63
CA ALA A 323 -14.86 22.35 -14.73
C ALA A 323 -14.63 20.85 -14.93
N VAL A 324 -14.66 20.35 -16.17
CA VAL A 324 -14.45 18.93 -16.46
C VAL A 324 -12.99 18.53 -16.16
N GLY A 325 -12.02 19.37 -16.50
CA GLY A 325 -10.61 19.14 -16.16
C GLY A 325 -10.42 19.00 -14.65
N TYR A 326 -11.03 19.89 -13.86
CA TYR A 326 -11.02 19.81 -12.40
C TYR A 326 -11.66 18.51 -11.89
N LEU A 327 -12.85 18.14 -12.40
CA LEU A 327 -13.54 16.91 -12.00
C LEU A 327 -12.73 15.65 -12.30
N VAL A 328 -12.05 15.60 -13.45
CA VAL A 328 -11.18 14.49 -13.82
C VAL A 328 -10.00 14.39 -12.86
N LEU A 329 -9.33 15.50 -12.56
CA LEU A 329 -8.22 15.54 -11.61
C LEU A 329 -8.65 15.09 -10.22
N VAL A 330 -9.78 15.60 -9.73
CA VAL A 330 -10.40 15.16 -8.47
C VAL A 330 -10.71 13.66 -8.47
N ALA A 331 -11.37 13.15 -9.51
CA ALA A 331 -11.77 11.74 -9.58
C ALA A 331 -10.58 10.78 -9.68
N SER A 332 -9.42 11.27 -10.10
CA SER A 332 -8.16 10.50 -10.13
C SER A 332 -7.34 10.56 -8.84
N GLY A 333 -7.75 11.36 -7.85
CA GLY A 333 -6.93 11.66 -6.68
C GLY A 333 -5.64 12.42 -7.01
N ALA A 334 -5.47 12.82 -8.27
CA ALA A 334 -4.30 13.53 -8.78
C ALA A 334 -4.59 15.04 -8.77
N THR A 335 -4.73 15.64 -7.60
CA THR A 335 -4.56 17.09 -7.51
C THR A 335 -3.07 17.35 -7.68
N LEU A 336 -2.67 17.90 -8.84
CA LEU A 336 -1.33 18.45 -9.09
C LEU A 336 -0.81 19.07 -7.80
N GLY A 337 0.36 18.66 -7.32
CA GLY A 337 0.98 19.10 -6.05
C GLY A 337 1.39 20.58 -6.04
N VAL A 338 0.47 21.46 -6.41
CA VAL A 338 0.63 22.91 -6.58
C VAL A 338 0.31 23.65 -5.27
N LEU A 339 -0.19 22.96 -4.24
CA LEU A 339 -0.42 23.52 -2.91
C LEU A 339 0.09 22.57 -1.83
N GLY A 340 1.39 22.34 -1.81
CA GLY A 340 2.12 21.97 -0.59
C GLY A 340 3.25 22.99 -0.40
N PRO A 341 3.35 23.68 0.75
CA PRO A 341 4.63 24.24 1.19
C PRO A 341 5.66 23.14 1.50
#